data_AF-A0A9E6RB26-F1
#
_entry.id   AF-A0A9E6RB26-F1
#
_cell.length_a   1.000
_cell.length_b   1.000
_cell.length_c   1.000
_cell.angle_alpha   90.00
_cell.angle_beta   90.00
_cell.angle_gamma   90.00
#
_symmetry.space_group_name_H-M   'P 1'
#
loop_
_entity.id
_entity.type
_entity.pdbx_description
1 polymer ?
#
loop_
_entity_poly.entity_id
_entity_poly.type
_entity_poly.pdbx_seq_one_letter_code
_entity_poly.pdbx_strand_id
1 'polypeptide(L)'
;MISRRAATVRIAAAATLAFPATKLAAAPAPIPVLEGAVSAKNAQGVFERVAGFSDKIIGLKATLDPAAGLVADRLPDEALVVFLSSTATGRSDAQKYQLSFAGGFVEGRGFVRLNGFFLVKYAGMGQGILAYQLEPVKESEVLLSGARLKTVRLR
;
A
#
# COMPACT_ATOMS: atom_id res chain seq x y z
N MET A 1 0.21 83.95 -27.55
CA MET A 1 0.04 83.08 -28.73
C MET A 1 0.22 81.63 -28.31
N ILE A 2 -0.89 80.88 -28.33
CA ILE A 2 -1.10 79.45 -28.61
C ILE A 2 0.11 78.50 -28.45
N SER A 3 0.04 77.56 -27.49
CA SER A 3 0.04 76.10 -27.79
C SER A 3 0.01 75.24 -26.51
N ARG A 4 -1.06 74.45 -26.34
CA ARG A 4 -1.12 72.96 -26.36
C ARG A 4 -0.18 72.32 -25.32
N ARG A 5 -0.63 71.44 -24.43
CA ARG A 5 -1.23 70.13 -24.76
C ARG A 5 -2.02 69.59 -23.57
N ALA A 6 -3.27 69.18 -23.83
CA ALA A 6 -4.03 68.30 -22.96
C ALA A 6 -3.42 66.88 -23.04
N ALA A 7 -3.20 66.26 -21.89
CA ALA A 7 -2.84 64.84 -21.79
C ALA A 7 -3.98 64.12 -21.07
N THR A 8 -4.94 63.61 -21.85
CA THR A 8 -5.99 62.72 -21.37
C THR A 8 -5.38 61.34 -21.14
N VAL A 9 -5.06 61.00 -19.89
CA VAL A 9 -4.63 59.65 -19.52
C VAL A 9 -5.87 58.76 -19.41
N ARG A 10 -6.10 57.94 -20.43
CA ARG A 10 -7.09 56.86 -20.41
C ARG A 10 -6.57 55.72 -19.54
N ILE A 11 -7.12 55.56 -18.35
CA ILE A 11 -6.92 54.36 -17.53
C ILE A 11 -7.79 53.25 -18.14
N ALA A 12 -7.17 52.34 -18.89
CA ALA A 12 -7.83 51.12 -19.32
C ALA A 12 -7.90 50.17 -18.11
N ALA A 13 -9.08 50.07 -17.50
CA ALA A 13 -9.35 49.05 -16.48
C ALA A 13 -9.40 47.68 -17.17
N ALA A 14 -8.30 46.93 -17.07
CA ALA A 14 -8.28 45.52 -17.43
C ALA A 14 -9.06 44.75 -16.36
N ALA A 15 -10.32 44.42 -16.66
CA ALA A 15 -11.09 43.47 -15.88
C ALA A 15 -10.49 42.07 -16.10
N THR A 16 -9.49 41.71 -15.28
CA THR A 16 -9.08 40.31 -15.13
C THR A 16 -10.24 39.55 -14.51
N LEU A 17 -11.00 38.84 -15.36
CA LEU A 17 -11.91 37.78 -14.95
C LEU A 17 -11.08 36.73 -14.21
N ALA A 18 -11.06 36.83 -12.89
CA ALA A 18 -10.57 35.78 -12.01
C ALA A 18 -11.54 34.61 -12.14
N PHE A 19 -11.29 33.71 -13.08
CA PHE A 19 -11.93 32.40 -13.08
C PHE A 19 -11.55 31.71 -11.76
N PRO A 20 -12.52 31.30 -10.93
CA PRO A 20 -12.19 30.45 -9.80
C PRO A 20 -11.63 29.16 -10.39
N ALA A 21 -10.33 28.95 -10.23
CA ALA A 21 -9.69 27.68 -10.47
C ALA A 21 -10.36 26.67 -9.54
N THR A 22 -11.39 26.01 -10.05
CA THR A 22 -11.95 24.81 -9.44
C THR A 22 -10.77 23.84 -9.41
N LYS A 23 -10.16 23.68 -8.23
CA LYS A 23 -9.24 22.57 -7.97
C LYS A 23 -10.04 21.31 -8.26
N LEU A 24 -9.87 20.78 -9.47
CA LEU A 24 -10.42 19.49 -9.85
C LEU A 24 -9.87 18.50 -8.83
N ALA A 25 -10.72 18.03 -7.91
CA ALA A 25 -10.31 17.05 -6.93
C ALA A 25 -9.75 15.85 -7.70
N ALA A 26 -8.45 15.59 -7.56
CA ALA A 26 -7.82 14.47 -8.22
C ALA A 26 -8.53 13.20 -7.76
N ALA A 27 -8.97 12.38 -8.71
CA ALA A 27 -9.62 11.12 -8.40
C ALA A 27 -8.70 10.29 -7.47
N PRO A 28 -9.25 9.61 -6.45
CA PRO A 28 -8.45 8.79 -5.55
C PRO A 28 -7.61 7.78 -6.33
N ALA A 29 -6.36 7.59 -5.92
CA ALA A 29 -5.49 6.58 -6.53
C ALA A 29 -6.11 5.18 -6.36
N PRO A 30 -5.96 4.28 -7.37
CA PRO A 30 -6.51 2.95 -7.26
C PRO A 30 -5.82 2.13 -6.17
N ILE A 31 -6.60 1.36 -5.43
CA ILE A 31 -6.11 0.45 -4.38
C ILE A 31 -5.78 -0.90 -5.03
N PRO A 32 -4.51 -1.35 -4.98
CA PRO A 32 -4.13 -2.64 -5.52
C PRO A 32 -4.66 -3.78 -4.63
N VAL A 33 -5.17 -4.84 -5.25
CA VAL A 33 -5.60 -6.06 -4.56
C VAL A 33 -4.70 -7.21 -5.01
N LEU A 34 -3.78 -7.64 -4.15
CA LEU A 34 -2.87 -8.74 -4.46
C LEU A 34 -3.59 -10.07 -4.25
N GLU A 35 -3.71 -10.87 -5.31
CA GLU A 35 -4.50 -12.10 -5.31
C GLU A 35 -3.70 -13.31 -5.81
N GLY A 36 -3.66 -14.39 -5.03
CA GLY A 36 -3.05 -15.66 -5.41
C GLY A 36 -2.35 -16.41 -4.27
N ALA A 37 -1.56 -17.42 -4.62
CA ALA A 37 -0.79 -18.19 -3.65
C ALA A 37 0.60 -17.56 -3.43
N VAL A 38 1.04 -17.54 -2.18
CA VAL A 38 2.41 -17.21 -1.78
C VAL A 38 3.12 -18.50 -1.39
N SER A 39 4.23 -18.76 -2.08
CA SER A 39 5.10 -19.92 -1.87
C SER A 39 6.54 -19.44 -1.68
N ALA A 40 7.48 -20.27 -1.23
CA ALA A 40 8.88 -19.83 -1.13
C ALA A 40 9.47 -19.28 -2.43
N LYS A 41 8.99 -19.76 -3.59
CA LYS A 41 9.49 -19.32 -4.90
C LYS A 41 9.21 -17.84 -5.16
N ASN A 42 8.03 -17.35 -4.77
CA ASN A 42 7.59 -15.98 -5.04
C ASN A 42 7.50 -15.07 -3.81
N ALA A 43 7.56 -15.63 -2.59
CA ALA A 43 7.39 -14.92 -1.33
C ALA A 43 8.23 -13.64 -1.23
N GLN A 44 9.52 -13.73 -1.55
CA GLN A 44 10.44 -12.59 -1.48
C GLN A 44 9.96 -11.41 -2.35
N GLY A 45 9.55 -11.67 -3.59
CA GLY A 45 9.03 -10.64 -4.49
C GLY A 45 7.63 -10.14 -4.08
N VAL A 46 6.82 -10.99 -3.45
CA VAL A 46 5.54 -10.57 -2.86
C VAL A 46 5.78 -9.62 -1.68
N PHE A 47 6.70 -9.96 -0.79
CA PHE A 47 6.99 -9.14 0.40
C PHE A 47 7.64 -7.81 0.03
N GLU A 48 8.56 -7.81 -0.93
CA GLU A 48 9.13 -6.58 -1.50
C GLU A 48 8.04 -5.69 -2.13
N ARG A 49 7.09 -6.30 -2.85
CA ARG A 49 5.95 -5.57 -3.42
C ARG A 49 5.06 -4.96 -2.33
N VAL A 50 4.76 -5.70 -1.26
CA VAL A 50 4.02 -5.20 -0.11
C VAL A 50 4.78 -4.03 0.55
N ALA A 51 6.09 -4.17 0.75
CA ALA A 51 6.96 -3.13 1.30
C ALA A 51 6.93 -1.84 0.47
N GLY A 52 6.88 -1.95 -0.87
CA GLY A 52 6.73 -0.81 -1.78
C GLY A 52 5.41 -0.04 -1.65
N PHE A 53 4.44 -0.60 -0.90
CA PHE A 53 3.19 0.06 -0.54
C PHE A 53 3.20 0.66 0.88
N SER A 54 4.37 0.92 1.48
CA SER A 54 4.46 1.67 2.74
C SER A 54 3.59 2.92 2.71
N ASP A 55 2.84 3.11 3.81
CA ASP A 55 1.91 4.20 4.06
C ASP A 55 0.72 4.25 3.08
N LYS A 56 0.40 3.11 2.45
CA LYS A 56 -0.75 2.96 1.54
C LYS A 56 -1.62 1.80 1.96
N ILE A 57 -2.89 1.89 1.55
CA ILE A 57 -3.86 0.81 1.70
C ILE A 57 -3.72 -0.16 0.52
N ILE A 58 -3.67 -1.46 0.81
CA ILE A 58 -3.71 -2.55 -0.17
C ILE A 58 -4.79 -3.57 0.21
N GLY A 59 -5.32 -4.27 -0.78
CA GLY A 59 -6.10 -5.49 -0.56
C GLY A 59 -5.19 -6.72 -0.66
N LEU A 60 -5.40 -7.70 0.21
CA LEU A 60 -4.77 -9.02 0.11
C LEU A 60 -5.85 -10.10 0.08
N LYS A 61 -5.79 -10.93 -0.96
CA LYS A 61 -6.58 -12.16 -1.12
C LYS A 61 -5.60 -13.29 -1.43
N ALA A 62 -4.85 -13.68 -0.41
CA ALA A 62 -3.70 -14.55 -0.57
C ALA A 62 -3.82 -15.82 0.26
N THR A 63 -3.24 -16.92 -0.23
CA THR A 63 -3.05 -18.14 0.56
C THR A 63 -1.57 -18.36 0.74
N LEU A 64 -1.13 -18.48 2.00
CA LEU A 64 0.21 -18.83 2.39
C LEU A 64 0.25 -20.33 2.68
N ASP A 65 1.28 -21.00 2.17
CA ASP A 65 1.60 -22.38 2.49
C ASP A 65 2.91 -22.43 3.30
N PRO A 66 2.84 -22.50 4.64
CA PRO A 66 4.00 -22.62 5.51
C PRO A 66 4.88 -23.84 5.18
N ALA A 67 4.28 -24.96 4.75
CA ALA A 67 5.03 -26.16 4.39
C ALA A 67 5.95 -25.94 3.18
N ALA A 68 5.72 -24.86 2.42
CA ALA A 68 6.54 -24.48 1.29
C ALA A 68 7.75 -23.59 1.66
N GLY A 69 8.21 -23.55 2.92
CA GLY A 69 9.39 -22.79 3.35
C GLY A 69 9.12 -21.38 3.88
N LEU A 70 7.84 -21.06 4.07
CA LEU A 70 7.36 -19.87 4.76
C LEU A 70 7.22 -20.18 6.25
N VAL A 71 7.60 -19.22 7.09
CA VAL A 71 7.22 -19.22 8.50
C VAL A 71 5.98 -18.36 8.63
N ALA A 72 5.00 -18.86 9.38
CA ALA A 72 3.76 -18.16 9.69
C ALA A 72 3.41 -18.48 11.14
N ASP A 73 3.94 -17.69 12.07
CA ASP A 73 3.83 -17.91 13.50
C ASP A 73 2.97 -16.84 14.16
N ARG A 74 2.23 -17.20 15.21
CA ARG A 74 1.55 -16.23 16.06
C ARG A 74 2.47 -15.72 17.15
N LEU A 75 2.52 -14.40 17.30
CA LEU A 75 3.07 -13.75 18.47
C LEU A 75 2.08 -13.78 19.65
N PRO A 76 2.57 -13.55 20.89
CA PRO A 76 1.75 -13.55 22.10
C PRO A 76 0.62 -12.51 22.11
N ASP A 77 0.70 -11.49 21.26
CA ASP A 77 -0.31 -10.44 21.06
C ASP A 77 -1.33 -10.79 19.95
N GLU A 78 -1.37 -12.06 19.54
CA GLU A 78 -2.19 -12.60 18.44
C GLU A 78 -1.84 -12.09 17.04
N ALA A 79 -0.75 -11.33 16.89
CA ALA A 79 -0.28 -10.94 15.57
C ALA A 79 0.31 -12.14 14.83
N LEU A 80 -0.09 -12.33 13.57
CA LEU A 80 0.55 -13.31 12.69
C LEU A 80 1.82 -12.69 12.09
N VAL A 81 2.96 -13.33 12.28
CA VAL A 81 4.23 -12.94 11.67
C VAL A 81 4.57 -13.92 10.56
N VAL A 82 4.84 -13.37 9.38
CA VAL A 82 5.18 -14.11 8.18
C VAL A 82 6.52 -13.66 7.65
N PHE A 83 7.42 -14.60 7.45
CA PHE A 83 8.69 -14.38 6.76
C PHE A 83 9.12 -15.65 6.04
N LEU A 84 10.09 -15.53 5.14
CA LEU A 84 10.62 -16.68 4.42
C LEU A 84 11.82 -17.23 5.19
N SER A 85 11.83 -18.54 5.49
CA SER A 85 12.91 -19.14 6.28
C SER A 85 14.15 -19.39 5.42
N SER A 86 15.29 -18.87 5.89
CA SER A 86 16.61 -19.13 5.30
C SER A 86 17.03 -20.59 5.45
N THR A 87 16.70 -21.23 6.57
CA THR A 87 17.00 -22.65 6.81
C THR A 87 16.13 -23.58 5.96
N ALA A 88 14.84 -23.27 5.80
CA ALA A 88 13.93 -24.09 5.01
C ALA A 88 14.18 -23.97 3.51
N THR A 89 14.69 -22.83 3.04
CA THR A 89 14.94 -22.59 1.61
C THR A 89 16.40 -22.74 1.21
N GLY A 90 17.34 -22.84 2.16
CA GLY A 90 18.78 -22.87 1.91
C GLY A 90 19.34 -21.58 1.32
N ARG A 91 18.58 -20.47 1.39
CA ARG A 91 18.95 -19.19 0.79
C ARG A 91 19.26 -18.15 1.86
N SER A 92 20.41 -17.50 1.74
CA SER A 92 20.83 -16.42 2.64
C SER A 92 20.01 -15.13 2.47
N ASP A 93 19.37 -14.94 1.32
CA ASP A 93 18.54 -13.77 1.02
C ASP A 93 17.05 -13.96 1.37
N ALA A 94 16.67 -15.13 1.90
CA ALA A 94 15.29 -15.44 2.24
C ALA A 94 14.72 -14.55 3.35
N GLN A 95 15.52 -14.16 4.34
CA GLN A 95 15.07 -13.35 5.47
C GLN A 95 15.38 -11.87 5.25
N LYS A 96 14.82 -11.26 4.20
CA LYS A 96 14.94 -9.81 3.97
C LYS A 96 13.73 -9.02 4.45
N TYR A 97 12.55 -9.64 4.44
CA TYR A 97 11.30 -9.01 4.81
C TYR A 97 10.56 -9.84 5.84
N GLN A 98 9.90 -9.15 6.77
CA GLN A 98 8.95 -9.70 7.71
C GLN A 98 7.65 -8.92 7.62
N LEU A 99 6.52 -9.62 7.51
CA LEU A 99 5.19 -9.05 7.51
C LEU A 99 4.45 -9.47 8.78
N SER A 100 3.95 -8.52 9.54
CA SER A 100 3.16 -8.77 10.76
C SER A 100 1.72 -8.33 10.53
N PHE A 101 0.75 -9.20 10.78
CA PHE A 101 -0.68 -8.95 10.57
C PHE A 101 -1.40 -8.90 11.91
N ALA A 102 -2.06 -7.78 12.21
CA ALA A 102 -2.89 -7.64 13.41
C ALA A 102 -4.30 -8.24 13.26
N GLY A 103 -4.62 -8.83 12.10
CA GLY A 103 -5.92 -9.42 11.80
C GLY A 103 -6.08 -9.72 10.31
N GLY A 104 -7.29 -10.06 9.87
CA GLY A 104 -7.59 -10.30 8.44
C GLY A 104 -6.97 -11.59 7.88
N PHE A 105 -6.68 -12.55 8.75
CA PHE A 105 -6.18 -13.87 8.38
C PHE A 105 -6.99 -14.99 9.05
N VAL A 106 -7.00 -16.16 8.42
CA VAL A 106 -7.59 -17.39 8.96
C VAL A 106 -6.59 -18.52 8.77
N GLU A 107 -6.24 -19.19 9.85
CA GLU A 107 -5.40 -20.39 9.84
C GLU A 107 -6.30 -21.64 9.77
N GLY A 108 -5.92 -22.60 8.95
CA GLY A 108 -6.65 -23.87 8.89
C GLY A 108 -6.04 -24.85 7.90
N ARG A 109 -6.05 -26.14 8.29
CA ARG A 109 -5.57 -27.26 7.46
C ARG A 109 -4.14 -27.07 6.94
N GLY A 110 -3.27 -26.46 7.74
CA GLY A 110 -1.87 -26.21 7.39
C GLY A 110 -1.64 -25.02 6.45
N PHE A 111 -2.67 -24.22 6.13
CA PHE A 111 -2.54 -23.00 5.33
C PHE A 111 -2.97 -21.77 6.14
N VAL A 112 -2.48 -20.61 5.71
CA VAL A 112 -2.98 -19.32 6.19
C VAL A 112 -3.63 -18.57 5.04
N ARG A 113 -4.88 -18.15 5.21
CA ARG A 113 -5.60 -17.33 4.22
C ARG A 113 -5.64 -15.90 4.70
N LEU A 114 -5.10 -14.99 3.90
CA LEU A 114 -5.20 -13.55 4.07
C LEU A 114 -6.38 -13.06 3.24
N ASN A 115 -7.33 -12.38 3.87
CA ASN A 115 -8.47 -11.80 3.17
C ASN A 115 -8.89 -10.49 3.84
N GLY A 116 -8.61 -9.37 3.19
CA GLY A 116 -9.00 -8.06 3.69
C GLY A 116 -8.23 -6.92 3.04
N PHE A 117 -8.43 -5.73 3.60
CA PHE A 117 -7.66 -4.53 3.28
C PHE A 117 -6.76 -4.15 4.43
N PHE A 118 -5.59 -3.63 4.11
CA PHE A 118 -4.53 -3.37 5.08
C PHE A 118 -3.84 -2.05 4.78
N LEU A 119 -3.61 -1.25 5.82
CA LEU A 119 -2.64 -0.16 5.79
C LEU A 119 -1.26 -0.75 6.08
N VAL A 120 -0.32 -0.58 5.15
CA VAL A 120 1.05 -1.06 5.33
C VAL A 120 1.86 0.00 6.05
N LYS A 121 2.44 -0.32 7.21
CA LYS A 121 3.32 0.56 7.96
C LYS A 121 4.70 -0.05 8.09
N TYR A 122 5.73 0.76 7.90
CA TYR A 122 7.09 0.34 8.22
C TYR A 122 7.27 0.25 9.74
N ALA A 123 7.68 -0.92 10.22
CA ALA A 123 7.84 -1.22 11.65
C ALA A 123 9.31 -1.22 12.11
N GLY A 124 10.25 -0.90 11.21
CA GLY A 124 11.68 -0.82 11.51
C GLY A 124 12.50 -1.94 10.87
N MET A 125 13.76 -2.04 11.29
CA MET A 125 14.71 -3.03 10.81
C MET A 125 15.42 -3.69 11.97
N GLY A 126 15.44 -5.03 11.99
CA GLY A 126 16.12 -5.82 13.01
C GLY A 126 16.95 -6.91 12.34
N GLN A 127 18.23 -7.04 12.72
CA GLN A 127 19.15 -8.04 12.15
C GLN A 127 19.23 -8.03 10.61
N GLY A 128 19.03 -6.87 9.97
CA GLY A 128 19.00 -6.73 8.51
C GLY A 128 17.69 -7.12 7.84
N ILE A 129 16.66 -7.47 8.60
CA ILE A 129 15.31 -7.79 8.12
C ILE A 129 14.44 -6.54 8.24
N LEU A 130 13.80 -6.14 7.14
CA LEU A 130 12.83 -5.05 7.11
C LEU A 130 11.45 -5.55 7.58
N ALA A 131 10.93 -4.96 8.64
CA ALA A 131 9.65 -5.32 9.22
C ALA A 131 8.55 -4.36 8.77
N TYR A 132 7.40 -4.91 8.38
CA TYR A 132 6.20 -4.17 8.01
C TYR A 132 5.00 -4.69 8.78
N GLN A 133 4.23 -3.78 9.36
CA GLN A 133 2.95 -4.08 10.01
C GLN A 133 1.80 -3.83 9.03
N LEU A 134 0.89 -4.78 8.96
CA LEU A 134 -0.35 -4.70 8.18
C LEU A 134 -1.51 -4.55 9.14
N GLU A 135 -2.00 -3.31 9.23
CA GLU A 135 -3.15 -2.96 10.06
C GLU A 135 -4.44 -3.15 9.27
N PRO A 136 -5.42 -3.92 9.76
CA PRO A 136 -6.66 -4.15 9.05
C PRO A 136 -7.46 -2.86 8.89
N VAL A 137 -7.95 -2.61 7.68
CA VAL A 137 -8.85 -1.51 7.32
C VAL A 137 -10.22 -2.09 7.03
N LYS A 138 -11.28 -1.44 7.51
CA LYS A 138 -12.65 -1.89 7.25
C LYS A 138 -12.96 -1.77 5.76
N GLU A 139 -13.53 -2.83 5.18
CA GLU A 139 -13.90 -2.84 3.76
C GLU A 139 -14.86 -1.69 3.41
N SER A 140 -15.78 -1.33 4.32
CA SER A 140 -16.67 -0.18 4.13
C SER A 140 -15.92 1.14 3.93
N GLU A 141 -14.81 1.37 4.64
CA GLU A 141 -14.00 2.59 4.50
C GLU A 141 -13.32 2.63 3.12
N VAL A 142 -12.87 1.48 2.64
CA VAL A 142 -12.31 1.35 1.30
C VAL A 142 -13.35 1.59 0.22
N LEU A 143 -14.54 1.01 0.35
CA LEU A 143 -15.63 1.20 -0.63
C LEU A 143 -16.14 2.64 -0.66
N LEU A 144 -16.23 3.29 0.50
CA LEU A 144 -16.68 4.69 0.61
C LEU A 144 -15.61 5.71 0.19
N SER A 145 -14.34 5.31 0.08
CA SER A 145 -13.25 6.20 -0.35
C SER A 145 -13.37 6.67 -1.81
N GLY A 146 -14.21 6.01 -2.62
CA GLY A 146 -14.31 6.26 -4.06
C GLY A 146 -13.11 5.77 -4.88
N ALA A 147 -12.11 5.15 -4.24
CA ALA A 147 -10.98 4.55 -4.92
C ALA A 147 -11.39 3.29 -5.70
N ARG A 148 -10.87 3.15 -6.92
CA ARG A 148 -11.06 1.93 -7.71
C ARG A 148 -10.17 0.82 -7.19
N LEU A 149 -10.70 -0.41 -7.14
CA LEU A 149 -9.90 -1.59 -6.84
C LEU A 149 -9.22 -2.12 -8.11
N LYS A 150 -7.93 -2.45 -8.02
CA LYS A 150 -7.15 -3.01 -9.13
C LYS A 150 -6.51 -4.33 -8.73
N THR A 151 -7.02 -5.43 -9.25
CA THR A 151 -6.45 -6.76 -8.99
C THR A 151 -5.07 -6.91 -9.63
N VAL A 152 -4.11 -7.41 -8.84
CA VAL A 152 -2.75 -7.76 -9.25
C VAL A 152 -2.52 -9.22 -8.87
N ARG A 153 -2.31 -10.07 -9.87
CA ARG A 153 -2.09 -11.50 -9.64
C ARG A 153 -0.70 -11.75 -9.09
N LEU A 154 -0.63 -12.52 -8.01
CA LEU A 154 0.62 -13.08 -7.49
C LEU A 154 1.06 -14.21 -8.43
N ARG A 155 2.27 -14.10 -8.98
CA ARG A 155 2.94 -15.12 -9.78
C ARG A 155 4.26 -15.40 -9.12
#